data_AF-A0A941X0U4-F1
#
_entry.id   AF-A0A941X0U4-F1
#
_cell.length_a   1.000
_cell.length_b   1.000
_cell.length_c   1.000
_cell.angle_alpha   90.00
_cell.angle_beta   90.00
_cell.angle_gamma   90.00
#
_symmetry.space_group_name_H-M   'P 1'
#
loop_
_entity.id
_entity.type
_entity.pdbx_description
1 polymer ?
#
loop_
_entity_poly.entity_id
_entity_poly.type
_entity_poly.pdbx_seq_one_letter_code
_entity_poly.pdbx_strand_id
1 'polypeptide(L)'
;MAALYKVCEKLCAIMAKDGEGATKLLVCEVTGAKSTAAAKLVAKAVIKSTLLKAAIFGADANWGRVLCAIGYAGADVDVSKVDVNFRSNRGLIPVCRGGAGVAFREETAKEILMDDEITVKV
;
A
#
# COMPACT_ATOMS: atom_id res chain seq x y z
N MET A 1 10.90 -4.69 -25.71
CA MET A 1 10.28 -3.68 -24.81
C MET A 1 10.52 -3.92 -23.32
N ALA A 2 10.75 -5.16 -22.84
CA ALA A 2 10.90 -5.45 -21.41
C ALA A 2 12.07 -4.72 -20.71
N ALA A 3 13.20 -4.52 -21.40
CA ALA A 3 14.34 -3.80 -20.83
C ALA A 3 14.04 -2.32 -20.56
N LEU A 4 13.39 -1.63 -21.51
CA LEU A 4 12.99 -0.23 -21.35
C LEU A 4 12.01 -0.06 -20.18
N TYR A 5 11.01 -0.94 -20.09
CA TYR A 5 10.04 -0.91 -18.99
C TYR A 5 10.71 -1.02 -17.63
N LYS A 6 11.63 -1.98 -17.44
CA LYS A 6 12.38 -2.16 -16.18
C LYS A 6 13.20 -0.93 -15.80
N VAL A 7 13.82 -0.27 -16.78
CA VAL A 7 14.59 0.95 -16.53
C VAL A 7 13.66 2.09 -16.11
N CYS A 8 12.56 2.32 -16.83
CA CYS A 8 11.59 3.34 -16.47
C CYS A 8 10.97 3.12 -15.09
N GLU A 9 10.57 1.89 -14.77
CA GLU A 9 10.04 1.50 -13.46
C GLU A 9 11.04 1.79 -12.34
N LYS A 10 12.31 1.42 -12.53
CA LYS A 10 13.38 1.71 -11.56
C LYS A 10 13.59 3.21 -11.37
N LEU A 11 13.61 3.99 -12.45
CA LEU A 11 13.76 5.45 -12.37
C LEU A 11 12.57 6.09 -11.63
N CYS A 12 11.33 5.65 -11.92
CA CYS A 12 10.15 6.12 -11.20
C CYS A 12 10.22 5.81 -9.69
N ALA A 13 10.70 4.62 -9.31
CA ALA A 13 10.88 4.26 -7.90
C ALA A 13 11.93 5.14 -7.21
N ILE A 14 13.06 5.43 -7.88
CA ILE A 14 14.09 6.34 -7.36
C ILE A 14 13.52 7.75 -7.14
N MET A 15 12.79 8.29 -8.13
CA MET A 15 12.15 9.61 -8.00
C MET A 15 11.12 9.66 -6.87
N ALA A 16 10.34 8.59 -6.67
CA ALA A 16 9.37 8.53 -5.59
C ALA A 16 10.04 8.43 -4.20
N LYS A 17 11.19 7.75 -4.12
CA LYS A 17 12.00 7.65 -2.89
C LYS A 17 12.67 8.98 -2.54
N ASP A 18 13.04 9.77 -3.53
CA ASP A 18 13.56 11.13 -3.40
C ASP A 18 12.45 12.20 -3.34
N GLY A 19 11.25 11.80 -2.94
CA GLY A 19 10.18 12.77 -2.67
C GLY A 19 10.58 13.74 -1.56
N GLU A 20 10.18 15.01 -1.67
CA GLU A 20 10.51 16.02 -0.67
C GLU A 20 10.06 15.59 0.75
N GLY A 21 11.03 15.47 1.66
CA GLY A 21 10.80 15.01 3.03
C GLY A 21 10.39 13.53 3.17
N ALA A 22 10.51 12.72 2.11
CA ALA A 22 10.21 11.31 2.16
C ALA A 22 11.28 10.53 2.95
N THR A 23 10.85 9.77 3.95
CA THR A 23 11.72 8.85 4.70
C THR A 23 11.57 7.40 4.24
N LYS A 24 10.53 7.10 3.45
CA LYS A 24 10.15 5.75 3.01
C LYS A 24 9.59 5.79 1.59
N LEU A 25 9.91 4.77 0.80
CA LEU A 25 9.22 4.47 -0.45
C LEU A 25 7.96 3.66 -0.12
N LEU A 26 6.80 4.18 -0.51
CA LEU A 26 5.52 3.47 -0.37
C LEU A 26 5.08 2.93 -1.73
N VAL A 27 4.80 1.64 -1.79
CA VAL A 27 4.33 0.93 -2.97
C VAL A 27 2.92 0.41 -2.70
N CYS A 28 2.03 0.46 -3.69
CA CYS A 28 0.71 -0.16 -3.61
C CYS A 28 0.56 -1.18 -4.73
N GLU A 29 0.36 -2.44 -4.34
CA GLU A 29 0.06 -3.56 -5.24
C GLU A 29 -1.42 -3.90 -5.07
N VAL A 30 -2.19 -3.87 -6.16
CA VAL A 30 -3.61 -4.25 -6.15
C VAL A 30 -3.81 -5.47 -7.01
N THR A 31 -4.40 -6.51 -6.44
CA THR A 31 -4.72 -7.77 -7.10
C THR A 31 -6.22 -8.09 -6.98
N GLY A 32 -6.73 -9.03 -7.79
CA GLY A 32 -8.14 -9.45 -7.71
C GLY A 32 -9.19 -8.42 -8.16
N ALA A 33 -8.79 -7.24 -8.63
CA ALA A 33 -9.71 -6.23 -9.16
C ALA A 33 -10.40 -6.69 -10.45
N LYS A 34 -11.64 -6.23 -10.66
CA LYS A 34 -12.47 -6.53 -11.85
C LYS A 34 -11.81 -6.14 -13.19
N SER A 35 -10.90 -5.16 -13.16
CA SER A 35 -10.13 -4.72 -14.33
C SER A 35 -8.85 -4.01 -13.91
N THR A 36 -7.91 -3.91 -14.84
CA THR A 36 -6.69 -3.11 -14.67
C THR A 36 -7.01 -1.63 -14.42
N ALA A 37 -8.11 -1.11 -14.98
CA ALA A 37 -8.54 0.26 -14.73
C ALA A 37 -9.00 0.45 -13.27
N ALA A 38 -9.80 -0.49 -12.74
CA ALA A 38 -10.22 -0.49 -11.34
C ALA A 38 -9.01 -0.62 -10.40
N ALA A 39 -8.08 -1.54 -10.69
CA ALA A 39 -6.84 -1.70 -9.93
C ALA A 39 -6.03 -0.40 -9.86
N LYS A 40 -5.90 0.31 -11.00
CA LYS A 40 -5.20 1.60 -11.07
C LYS A 40 -5.89 2.70 -10.26
N LEU A 41 -7.21 2.75 -10.26
CA LEU A 41 -7.98 3.71 -9.46
C LEU A 41 -7.75 3.48 -7.97
N VAL A 42 -7.86 2.22 -7.53
CA VAL A 42 -7.59 1.83 -6.14
C VAL A 42 -6.15 2.14 -5.73
N ALA A 43 -5.16 1.69 -6.50
CA ALA A 43 -3.75 1.92 -6.19
C ALA A 43 -3.43 3.42 -6.08
N LYS A 44 -3.98 4.23 -6.99
CA LYS A 44 -3.83 5.69 -6.98
C LYS A 44 -4.53 6.33 -5.77
N ALA A 45 -5.69 5.85 -5.35
CA ALA A 45 -6.40 6.39 -4.20
C ALA A 45 -5.66 6.09 -2.89
N VAL A 46 -5.17 4.86 -2.75
CA VAL A 46 -4.37 4.41 -1.59
C VAL A 46 -3.08 5.22 -1.48
N ILE A 47 -2.28 5.31 -2.55
CA ILE A 47 -0.98 6.00 -2.48
C ILE A 47 -1.10 7.53 -2.30
N LYS A 48 -2.22 8.13 -2.73
CA LYS A 48 -2.50 9.57 -2.56
C LYS A 48 -3.13 9.91 -1.20
N SER A 49 -3.46 8.91 -0.37
CA SER A 49 -4.01 9.14 0.96
C SER A 49 -2.97 9.80 1.87
N THR A 50 -3.19 11.07 2.21
CA THR A 50 -2.33 11.82 3.13
C THR A 50 -2.30 11.17 4.52
N LEU A 51 -3.45 10.67 4.97
CA LEU A 51 -3.59 9.98 6.24
C LEU A 51 -2.85 8.63 6.27
N LEU A 52 -2.87 7.88 5.16
CA LEU A 52 -2.07 6.66 5.06
C LEU A 52 -0.58 7.01 5.06
N LYS A 53 -0.15 8.01 4.29
CA LYS A 53 1.26 8.45 4.28
C LYS A 53 1.73 8.86 5.68
N ALA A 54 0.90 9.56 6.45
CA ALA A 54 1.20 9.91 7.84
C ALA A 54 1.29 8.67 8.76
N ALA A 55 0.38 7.70 8.61
CA ALA A 55 0.42 6.45 9.37
C ALA A 55 1.71 5.65 9.09
N ILE A 56 2.07 5.50 7.81
CA ILE A 56 3.30 4.81 7.40
C ILE A 56 4.55 5.55 7.91
N PHE A 57 4.55 6.88 7.88
CA PHE A 57 5.63 7.68 8.46
C PHE A 57 5.79 7.43 9.97
N GLY A 58 4.67 7.31 10.70
CA GLY A 58 4.65 6.97 12.12
C GLY A 58 4.85 5.49 12.46
N ALA A 59 5.08 4.63 11.47
CA ALA A 59 5.09 3.17 11.62
C ALA A 59 3.81 2.61 12.28
N ASP A 60 2.67 3.22 12.00
CA ASP A 60 1.33 2.79 12.43
C ASP A 60 0.67 1.92 11.36
N ALA A 61 0.30 0.68 11.72
CA ALA A 61 -0.30 -0.32 10.85
C ALA A 61 -1.81 -0.09 10.63
N ASN A 62 -2.15 1.14 10.23
CA ASN A 62 -3.52 1.60 10.14
C ASN A 62 -4.21 1.16 8.83
N TRP A 63 -4.67 -0.09 8.81
CA TRP A 63 -5.42 -0.67 7.69
C TRP A 63 -6.75 0.07 7.41
N GLY A 64 -7.34 0.71 8.43
CA GLY A 64 -8.54 1.53 8.27
C GLY A 64 -8.33 2.70 7.30
N ARG A 65 -7.14 3.32 7.29
CA ARG A 65 -6.79 4.37 6.31
C ARG A 65 -6.67 3.83 4.88
N VAL A 66 -6.28 2.57 4.72
CA VAL A 66 -6.25 1.89 3.42
C VAL A 66 -7.67 1.64 2.92
N LEU A 67 -8.55 1.05 3.75
CA LEU A 67 -9.95 0.81 3.38
C LEU A 67 -10.72 2.09 3.09
N CYS A 68 -10.50 3.15 3.88
CA CYS A 68 -11.09 4.46 3.60
C CYS A 68 -10.70 4.97 2.21
N ALA A 69 -9.42 4.82 1.83
CA ALA A 69 -8.93 5.19 0.51
C ALA A 69 -9.50 4.35 -0.63
N ILE A 70 -9.70 3.05 -0.40
CA ILE A 70 -10.40 2.18 -1.35
C ILE A 70 -11.85 2.64 -1.52
N GLY A 71 -12.53 2.99 -0.43
CA GLY A 71 -13.93 3.43 -0.44
C GLY A 71 -14.19 4.68 -1.27
N TYR A 72 -13.25 5.64 -1.30
CA TYR A 72 -13.37 6.84 -2.14
C TYR A 72 -12.63 6.72 -3.49
N ALA A 73 -12.14 5.54 -3.87
CA ALA A 73 -11.31 5.38 -5.07
C ALA A 73 -12.06 5.62 -6.39
N GLY A 74 -13.39 5.65 -6.36
CA GLY A 74 -14.23 5.73 -7.57
C GLY A 74 -14.17 4.46 -8.43
N ALA A 75 -13.75 3.34 -7.83
CA ALA A 75 -13.73 2.02 -8.46
C ALA A 75 -14.85 1.15 -7.89
N ASP A 76 -15.43 0.28 -8.73
CA ASP A 76 -16.39 -0.73 -8.30
C ASP A 76 -15.65 -1.85 -7.53
N VAL A 77 -15.62 -1.71 -6.21
CA VAL A 77 -14.95 -2.61 -5.25
C VAL A 77 -15.94 -3.06 -4.20
N ASP A 78 -16.03 -4.38 -4.00
CA ASP A 78 -16.76 -4.99 -2.90
C ASP A 78 -15.86 -5.02 -1.65
N VAL A 79 -16.05 -4.06 -0.74
CA VAL A 79 -15.21 -3.88 0.46
C VAL A 79 -15.19 -5.13 1.34
N SER A 80 -16.26 -5.92 1.34
CA SER A 80 -16.36 -7.17 2.13
C SER A 80 -15.42 -8.28 1.66
N LYS A 81 -14.75 -8.09 0.51
CA LYS A 81 -13.79 -9.05 -0.07
C LYS A 81 -12.37 -8.49 -0.11
N VAL A 82 -12.14 -7.33 0.49
CA VAL A 82 -10.83 -6.68 0.47
C VAL A 82 -9.96 -7.25 1.57
N ASP A 83 -8.77 -7.70 1.18
CA ASP A 83 -7.70 -8.07 2.09
C ASP A 83 -6.63 -6.99 2.05
N VAL A 84 -5.96 -6.72 3.18
CA VAL A 84 -4.81 -5.81 3.21
C VAL A 84 -3.67 -6.45 3.96
N ASN A 85 -2.47 -6.34 3.39
CA ASN A 85 -1.21 -6.72 4.03
C ASN A 85 -0.20 -5.59 3.91
N PHE A 86 0.61 -5.41 4.95
CA PHE A 86 1.84 -4.65 4.85
C PHE A 86 3.01 -5.61 4.67
N ARG A 87 3.91 -5.28 3.73
CA ARG A 87 5.10 -6.07 3.44
C ARG A 87 6.31 -5.15 3.33
N SER A 88 7.44 -5.61 3.83
CA SER A 88 8.76 -5.02 3.59
C SER A 88 9.81 -6.13 3.50
N ASN A 89 11.10 -5.80 3.48
CA ASN A 89 12.17 -6.81 3.51
C ASN A 89 12.22 -7.54 4.87
N ARG A 90 11.54 -7.00 5.88
CA ARG A 90 11.48 -7.55 7.24
C ARG A 90 10.34 -8.55 7.43
N GLY A 91 9.41 -8.65 6.47
CA GLY A 91 8.33 -9.64 6.53
C GLY A 91 7.03 -9.17 5.89
N LEU A 92 5.96 -9.92 6.14
CA LEU A 92 4.61 -9.63 5.70
C LEU A 92 3.65 -9.82 6.88
N ILE A 93 2.74 -8.88 7.07
CA ILE A 93 1.73 -8.93 8.12
C ILE A 93 0.33 -8.68 7.55
N PRO A 94 -0.62 -9.62 7.79
CA PRO A 94 -2.02 -9.39 7.47
C PRO A 94 -2.65 -8.45 8.48
N VAL A 95 -3.37 -7.44 8.00
CA VAL A 95 -4.00 -6.42 8.86
C VAL A 95 -5.50 -6.28 8.61
N CYS A 96 -5.96 -6.68 7.43
CA CYS A 96 -7.37 -6.74 7.08
C CYS A 96 -7.67 -8.02 6.29
N ARG A 97 -8.79 -8.66 6.58
CA ARG A 97 -9.37 -9.75 5.79
C ARG A 97 -10.86 -9.54 5.62
N GLY A 98 -11.36 -9.67 4.39
CA GLY A 98 -12.79 -9.51 4.09
C GLY A 98 -13.36 -8.16 4.55
N GLY A 99 -12.59 -7.08 4.43
CA GLY A 99 -13.00 -5.73 4.85
C GLY A 99 -12.99 -5.49 6.37
N ALA A 100 -12.54 -6.45 7.17
CA ALA A 100 -12.46 -6.34 8.62
C ALA A 100 -11.01 -6.49 9.12
N GLY A 101 -10.70 -5.78 10.21
CA GLY A 101 -9.41 -5.91 10.88
C GLY A 101 -9.20 -7.33 11.41
N VAL A 102 -7.97 -7.82 11.30
CA VAL A 102 -7.57 -9.09 11.93
C VAL A 102 -6.64 -8.83 13.11
N ALA A 103 -6.60 -9.76 14.06
CA ALA A 103 -5.63 -9.68 15.14
C ALA A 103 -4.21 -9.88 14.59
N PHE A 104 -3.31 -8.96 14.91
CA PHE A 104 -1.89 -9.03 14.56
C PHE A 104 -1.04 -8.48 15.72
N ARG A 105 0.25 -8.79 15.72
CA ARG A 105 1.19 -8.28 16.73
C ARG A 105 1.71 -6.91 16.33
N GLU A 106 1.51 -5.91 17.17
CA GLU A 106 1.93 -4.53 16.88
C GLU A 106 3.44 -4.42 16.74
N GLU A 107 4.21 -5.19 17.50
CA GLU A 107 5.67 -5.18 17.42
C GLU A 107 6.15 -5.61 16.03
N THR A 108 5.59 -6.71 15.52
CA THR A 108 5.89 -7.21 14.17
C THR A 108 5.47 -6.22 13.09
N ALA A 109 4.32 -5.57 13.28
CA ALA A 109 3.84 -4.55 12.35
C ALA A 109 4.81 -3.36 12.30
N LYS A 110 5.23 -2.88 13.47
CA LYS A 110 6.19 -1.79 13.61
C LYS A 110 7.55 -2.14 13.00
N GLU A 111 8.06 -3.35 13.24
CA GLU A 111 9.30 -3.82 12.62
C GLU A 111 9.21 -3.77 11.09
N ILE A 112 8.12 -4.27 10.51
CA ILE A 112 7.88 -4.22 9.06
C ILE A 112 7.84 -2.77 8.55
N LEU A 113 7.07 -1.91 9.21
CA LEU A 113 6.87 -0.51 8.81
C LEU A 113 8.07 0.39 9.05
N MET A 114 9.02 -0.01 9.90
CA MET A 114 10.28 0.70 10.11
C MET A 114 11.24 0.55 8.93
N ASP A 115 11.01 -0.38 8.00
CA ASP A 115 11.83 -0.51 6.79
C ASP A 115 11.70 0.69 5.84
N ASP A 116 12.65 0.84 4.93
CA ASP A 116 12.71 1.97 3.99
C ASP A 116 11.72 1.83 2.84
N GLU A 117 11.28 0.59 2.53
CA GLU A 117 10.37 0.30 1.44
C GLU A 117 9.20 -0.54 1.92
N ILE A 118 8.01 0.05 1.88
CA ILE A 118 6.78 -0.56 2.38
C ILE A 118 5.84 -0.81 1.21
N THR A 119 5.40 -2.06 1.04
CA THR A 119 4.32 -2.42 0.11
C THR A 119 3.01 -2.58 0.87
N VAL A 120 1.98 -1.85 0.45
CA VAL A 120 0.58 -2.11 0.77
C VAL A 120 0.02 -3.05 -0.29
N LYS A 121 -0.26 -4.29 0.10
CA LYS A 121 -0.87 -5.29 -0.79
C LYS A 121 -2.38 -5.33 -0.55
N VAL A 122 -3.14 -5.03 -1.58
CA VAL A 122 -4.61 -5.03 -1.64
C VAL A 122 -5.09 -6.13 -2.57
#